data_AF-A0A3T0W6L3-F1
#
_entry.id   AF-A0A3T0W6L3-F1
#
_cell.length_a   1.000
_cell.length_b   1.000
_cell.length_c   1.000
_cell.angle_alpha   90.00
_cell.angle_beta   90.00
_cell.angle_gamma   90.00
#
_symmetry.space_group_name_H-M   'P 1'
#
loop_
_entity.id
_entity.type
_entity.pdbx_description
1 polymer ?
#
loop_
_entity_poly.entity_id
_entity_poly.type
_entity_poly.pdbx_seq_one_letter_code
_entity_poly.pdbx_strand_id
1 'polypeptide(L)'
;MTIMNTVEQIKKHEGFRRFPYYCTAGKLTIGYGRNLEQNGIAEEEAEQLLAQDVANAQAGVRRRVDTSYCNEARQAVLTNMAFNLGVQGLLGFSNMLDAVQNGDFERAALEMLDSRWARQVPERAQELAQQMLSGQWQS
;
A
#
# COMPACT_ATOMS: atom_id res chain seq x y z
N MET A 1 -7.62 -7.91 -37.45
CA MET A 1 -6.68 -7.04 -36.70
C MET A 1 -6.97 -7.26 -35.23
N THR A 2 -6.05 -7.87 -34.49
CA THR A 2 -6.26 -8.14 -33.06
C THR A 2 -6.09 -6.84 -32.29
N ILE A 3 -6.93 -6.61 -31.27
CA ILE A 3 -6.85 -5.44 -30.37
C ILE A 3 -5.40 -5.20 -29.88
N MET A 4 -4.63 -6.26 -29.66
CA MET A 4 -3.21 -6.18 -29.27
C MET A 4 -2.33 -5.42 -30.27
N ASN A 5 -2.52 -5.58 -31.58
CA ASN A 5 -1.71 -4.87 -32.59
C ASN A 5 -2.00 -3.35 -32.55
N THR A 6 -3.26 -2.99 -32.32
CA THR A 6 -3.67 -1.58 -32.18
C THR A 6 -3.13 -0.99 -30.88
N VAL A 7 -3.16 -1.73 -29.78
CA VAL A 7 -2.59 -1.29 -28.48
C VAL A 7 -1.09 -1.00 -28.61
N GLU A 8 -0.32 -1.88 -29.24
CA GLU A 8 1.12 -1.66 -29.42
C GLU A 8 1.43 -0.47 -30.32
N GLN A 9 0.62 -0.22 -31.35
CA GLN A 9 0.74 1.00 -32.16
C GLN A 9 0.46 2.26 -31.33
N ILE A 10 -0.60 2.26 -30.51
CA ILE A 10 -0.95 3.40 -29.64
C ILE A 10 0.18 3.66 -28.64
N LYS A 11 0.69 2.64 -27.96
CA LYS A 11 1.82 2.79 -27.03
C LYS A 11 3.04 3.42 -27.68
N LYS A 12 3.34 3.02 -28.92
CA LYS A 12 4.48 3.56 -29.69
C LYS A 12 4.29 5.03 -30.05
N HIS A 13 3.08 5.45 -30.39
CA HIS A 13 2.79 6.82 -30.80
C HIS A 13 2.62 7.77 -29.61
N GLU A 14 1.90 7.36 -28.57
CA GLU A 14 1.65 8.17 -27.37
C GLU A 14 2.89 8.25 -26.46
N GLY A 15 3.62 7.14 -26.34
CA GLY A 15 4.68 6.98 -25.34
C GLY A 15 4.13 6.91 -23.91
N PHE A 16 4.93 6.34 -23.00
CA PHE A 16 4.56 6.23 -21.59
C PHE A 16 5.08 7.42 -20.79
N ARG A 17 4.20 8.09 -20.03
CA ARG A 17 4.56 9.09 -19.02
C ARG A 17 4.22 8.58 -17.62
N ARG A 18 5.27 8.36 -16.82
CA ARG A 18 5.16 7.86 -15.43
C ARG A 18 4.45 8.83 -14.50
N PHE A 19 4.69 10.14 -14.66
CA PHE A 19 4.10 11.18 -13.83
C PHE A 19 3.09 11.99 -14.64
N PRO A 20 2.07 12.59 -13.98
CA PRO A 20 1.16 13.51 -14.64
C PRO A 20 1.90 14.65 -15.35
N TYR A 21 1.42 15.02 -16.53
CA TYR A 21 1.94 16.11 -17.34
C TYR A 21 0.80 16.89 -17.99
N TYR A 22 1.02 18.15 -18.33
CA TYR A 22 0.09 18.91 -19.16
C TYR A 22 0.33 18.60 -20.62
N CYS A 23 -0.71 18.17 -21.34
CA CYS A 23 -0.64 17.97 -22.78
C CYS A 23 -0.65 19.32 -23.52
N THR A 24 -0.49 19.30 -24.84
CA THR A 24 -0.51 20.52 -25.68
C THR A 24 -1.83 21.30 -25.59
N ALA A 25 -2.92 20.63 -25.23
CA ALA A 25 -4.23 21.24 -24.97
C ALA A 25 -4.40 21.76 -23.53
N GLY A 26 -3.34 21.74 -22.71
CA GLY A 26 -3.34 22.27 -21.33
C GLY A 26 -4.05 21.39 -20.29
N LYS A 27 -4.36 20.13 -20.60
CA LYS A 27 -5.08 19.22 -19.69
C LYS A 27 -4.13 18.27 -18.96
N LEU A 28 -4.39 18.02 -17.68
CA LEU A 28 -3.62 17.07 -16.87
C LEU A 28 -3.80 15.63 -17.38
N THR A 29 -2.70 15.00 -17.79
CA THR A 29 -2.67 13.73 -18.51
C THR A 29 -1.64 12.77 -17.89
N ILE A 30 -1.87 11.46 -17.90
CA ILE A 30 -0.92 10.43 -17.40
C ILE A 30 -0.87 9.19 -18.30
N GLY A 31 0.21 8.41 -18.20
CA GLY A 31 0.32 7.10 -18.83
C GLY A 31 0.47 7.23 -20.34
N TYR A 32 -0.42 6.56 -21.08
CA TYR A 32 -0.52 6.62 -22.54
C TYR A 32 -1.61 7.61 -22.96
N GLY A 33 -1.48 8.88 -22.58
CA GLY A 33 -2.40 9.94 -23.00
C GLY A 33 -3.74 10.01 -22.25
N ARG A 34 -3.87 9.42 -21.05
CA ARG A 34 -5.12 9.43 -20.27
C ARG A 34 -5.34 10.78 -19.59
N ASN A 35 -6.39 11.49 -20.00
CA ASN A 35 -6.79 12.77 -19.41
C ASN A 35 -7.48 12.58 -18.05
N LEU A 36 -6.86 13.08 -16.98
CA LEU A 36 -7.35 12.95 -15.61
C LEU A 36 -8.47 13.95 -15.26
N GLU A 37 -8.56 15.08 -15.96
CA GLU A 37 -9.59 16.09 -15.70
C GLU A 37 -10.95 15.70 -16.28
N GLN A 38 -10.96 14.94 -17.38
CA GLN A 38 -12.20 14.51 -18.04
C GLN A 38 -12.54 13.05 -17.77
N ASN A 39 -11.54 12.16 -17.80
CA ASN A 39 -11.79 10.71 -17.70
C ASN A 39 -11.46 10.16 -16.31
N GLY A 40 -10.69 10.90 -15.49
CA GLY A 40 -10.22 10.43 -14.19
C GLY A 40 -9.55 9.06 -14.28
N ILE A 41 -9.72 8.24 -13.24
CA ILE A 41 -9.49 6.79 -13.25
C ILE A 41 -10.81 6.12 -12.88
N ALA A 42 -11.16 5.02 -13.53
CA ALA A 42 -12.29 4.20 -13.14
C ALA A 42 -11.99 3.49 -11.81
N GLU A 43 -13.03 3.10 -11.09
CA GLU A 43 -12.89 2.41 -9.81
C GLU A 43 -12.11 1.10 -9.97
N GLU A 44 -12.40 0.32 -11.02
CA GLU A 44 -11.71 -0.94 -11.31
C GLU A 44 -10.22 -0.72 -11.62
N GLU A 45 -9.87 0.41 -12.25
CA GLU A 45 -8.48 0.80 -12.50
C GLU A 45 -7.78 1.19 -11.19
N ALA A 46 -8.47 1.90 -10.31
CA ALA A 46 -7.96 2.28 -8.99
C ALA A 46 -7.74 1.07 -8.09
N GLU A 47 -8.66 0.09 -8.12
CA GLU A 47 -8.53 -1.17 -7.39
C GLU A 47 -7.32 -1.99 -7.88
N GLN A 48 -7.07 -2.04 -9.18
CA GLN A 48 -5.89 -2.72 -9.73
C GLN A 48 -4.58 -2.07 -9.26
N LEU A 49 -4.53 -0.74 -9.23
CA LEU A 49 -3.38 -0.01 -8.69
C LEU A 49 -3.18 -0.33 -7.20
N LEU A 50 -4.25 -0.25 -6.41
CA LEU A 50 -4.22 -0.54 -4.99
C LEU A 50 -3.77 -1.99 -4.71
N ALA A 51 -4.31 -2.96 -5.43
CA ALA A 51 -3.95 -4.37 -5.27
C ALA A 51 -2.46 -4.60 -5.55
N GLN A 52 -1.91 -3.95 -6.58
CA GLN A 52 -0.50 -4.03 -6.91
C GLN A 52 0.39 -3.40 -5.82
N ASP A 53 -0.02 -2.25 -5.27
CA ASP A 53 0.73 -1.57 -4.21
C ASP A 53 0.69 -2.35 -2.89
N VAL A 54 -0.46 -2.93 -2.54
CA VAL A 54 -0.60 -3.83 -1.38
C VAL A 54 0.26 -5.07 -1.56
N ALA A 55 0.28 -5.69 -2.74
CA ALA A 55 1.13 -6.85 -3.03
C ALA A 55 2.62 -6.51 -2.87
N ASN A 56 3.04 -5.32 -3.32
CA ASN A 56 4.40 -4.82 -3.15
C ASN A 56 4.76 -4.59 -1.68
N ALA A 57 3.86 -3.97 -0.91
CA ALA A 57 4.03 -3.78 0.53
C ALA A 57 4.15 -5.13 1.26
N GLN A 58 3.26 -6.07 0.98
CA GLN A 58 3.26 -7.41 1.57
C GLN A 58 4.55 -8.17 1.25
N ALA A 59 5.02 -8.12 0.00
CA ALA A 59 6.30 -8.70 -0.40
C ALA A 59 7.49 -8.03 0.32
N GLY A 60 7.42 -6.71 0.53
CA GLY A 60 8.40 -5.95 1.29
C GLY A 60 8.52 -6.39 2.75
N VAL A 61 7.38 -6.62 3.40
CA VAL A 61 7.28 -7.15 4.78
C VAL A 61 7.84 -8.56 4.85
N ARG A 62 7.35 -9.50 4.02
CA ARG A 62 7.77 -10.91 4.03
C ARG A 62 9.28 -11.11 3.86
N ARG A 63 9.96 -10.19 3.16
CA ARG A 63 11.41 -10.26 2.94
C ARG A 63 12.23 -9.82 4.15
N ARG A 64 11.64 -9.14 5.13
CA ARG A 64 12.39 -8.39 6.16
C ARG A 64 11.91 -8.61 7.58
N VAL A 65 10.67 -9.06 7.77
CA VAL A 65 10.07 -9.30 9.07
C VAL A 65 9.73 -10.78 9.15
N ASP A 66 10.16 -11.44 10.21
CA ASP A 66 9.70 -12.79 10.51
C ASP A 66 8.26 -12.72 11.04
N THR A 67 7.33 -13.31 10.31
CA THR A 67 5.90 -13.33 10.66
C THR A 67 5.43 -14.73 11.04
N SER A 68 6.34 -15.61 11.48
CA SER A 68 6.02 -17.01 11.78
C SER A 68 4.94 -17.18 12.87
N TYR A 69 4.83 -16.22 13.79
CA TYR A 69 3.80 -16.21 14.83
C TYR A 69 2.49 -15.51 14.40
N CYS A 70 2.48 -14.82 13.25
CA CYS A 70 1.34 -14.03 12.80
C CYS A 70 0.32 -14.87 12.02
N ASN A 71 -0.94 -14.79 12.42
CA ASN A 71 -2.06 -15.17 11.56
C ASN A 71 -2.31 -14.13 10.45
N GLU A 72 -3.26 -14.40 9.56
CA GLU A 72 -3.53 -13.55 8.39
C GLU A 72 -3.88 -12.10 8.78
N ALA A 73 -4.72 -11.91 9.82
CA ALA A 73 -5.09 -10.58 10.29
C ALA A 73 -3.87 -9.77 10.78
N ARG A 74 -2.92 -10.41 11.47
CA ARG A 74 -1.69 -9.74 11.93
C ARG A 74 -0.72 -9.44 10.79
N GLN A 75 -0.60 -10.34 9.81
CA GLN A 75 0.17 -10.06 8.60
C GLN A 75 -0.42 -8.89 7.80
N ALA A 76 -1.75 -8.78 7.78
CA ALA A 76 -2.45 -7.67 7.15
C ALA A 76 -2.17 -6.34 7.87
N VAL A 77 -2.03 -6.31 9.20
CA VAL A 77 -1.61 -5.10 9.93
C VAL A 77 -0.25 -4.62 9.46
N LEU A 78 0.75 -5.51 9.42
CA LEU A 78 2.10 -5.16 8.97
C LEU A 78 2.10 -4.66 7.52
N THR A 79 1.31 -5.30 6.67
CA THR A 79 1.14 -4.89 5.27
C THR A 79 0.48 -3.51 5.16
N ASN A 80 -0.55 -3.26 5.96
CA ASN A 80 -1.29 -2.00 5.99
C ASN A 80 -0.39 -0.85 6.50
N MET A 81 0.39 -1.09 7.55
CA MET A 81 1.41 -0.15 8.01
C MET A 81 2.48 0.08 6.95
N ALA A 82 3.01 -0.96 6.31
CA ALA A 82 4.00 -0.83 5.23
C ALA A 82 3.48 -0.06 4.01
N PHE A 83 2.19 -0.20 3.68
CA PHE A 83 1.56 0.59 2.62
C PHE A 83 1.49 2.08 3.00
N ASN A 84 1.16 2.39 4.26
CA ASN A 84 1.04 3.78 4.72
C ASN A 84 2.37 4.50 4.95
N LEU A 85 3.33 3.80 5.57
CA LEU A 85 4.63 4.34 6.00
C LEU A 85 5.74 4.09 4.99
N GLY A 86 5.52 3.19 4.03
CA GLY A 86 6.58 2.52 3.30
C GLY A 86 7.28 1.45 4.15
N VAL A 87 7.89 0.47 3.49
CA VAL A 87 8.61 -0.64 4.15
C VAL A 87 9.72 -0.11 5.07
N GLN A 88 10.47 0.92 4.64
CA GLN A 88 11.53 1.49 5.48
C GLN A 88 10.98 2.20 6.72
N GLY A 89 9.82 2.86 6.61
CA GLY A 89 9.15 3.46 7.75
C GLY A 89 8.70 2.40 8.76
N LEU A 90 8.15 1.28 8.29
CA LEU A 90 7.80 0.14 9.15
C LEU A 90 9.01 -0.43 9.90
N LEU A 91 10.16 -0.58 9.24
CA LEU A 91 11.38 -1.10 9.89
C LEU A 91 11.91 -0.19 11.00
N GLY A 92 11.47 1.07 11.06
CA GLY A 92 11.77 1.98 12.16
C GLY A 92 11.09 1.57 13.49
N PHE A 93 10.05 0.74 13.45
CA PHE A 93 9.30 0.25 14.62
C PHE A 93 10.01 -0.94 15.26
N SER A 94 11.30 -0.79 15.58
CA SER A 94 12.16 -1.88 16.08
C SER A 94 11.58 -2.65 17.26
N ASN A 95 11.06 -1.96 18.30
CA ASN A 95 10.45 -2.61 19.46
C ASN A 95 9.16 -3.38 19.12
N MET A 96 8.30 -2.82 18.26
CA MET A 96 7.08 -3.48 17.81
C MET A 96 7.41 -4.73 17.00
N LEU A 97 8.39 -4.63 16.08
CA LEU A 97 8.81 -5.76 15.25
C LEU A 97 9.46 -6.86 16.09
N ASP A 98 10.29 -6.51 17.08
CA ASP A 98 10.82 -7.46 18.06
C ASP A 98 9.68 -8.19 18.80
N ALA A 99 8.67 -7.48 19.27
CA ALA A 99 7.51 -8.08 19.91
C ALA A 99 6.73 -9.02 18.97
N VAL A 100 6.47 -8.59 17.73
CA VAL A 100 5.83 -9.40 16.68
C VAL A 100 6.60 -10.70 16.41
N GLN A 101 7.92 -10.60 16.26
CA GLN A 101 8.80 -11.73 15.95
C GLN A 101 8.91 -12.72 17.11
N ASN A 102 8.60 -12.29 18.34
CA ASN A 102 8.52 -13.14 19.52
C ASN A 102 7.09 -13.58 19.86
N GLY A 103 6.09 -13.21 19.05
CA GLY A 103 4.67 -13.54 19.30
C GLY A 103 4.01 -12.74 20.43
N ASP A 104 4.65 -11.68 20.93
CA ASP A 104 4.14 -10.78 21.95
C ASP A 104 3.26 -9.68 21.31
N PHE A 105 2.03 -10.05 20.95
CA PHE A 105 1.12 -9.16 20.23
C PHE A 105 0.51 -8.07 21.10
N GLU A 106 0.49 -8.25 22.42
CA GLU A 106 0.07 -7.22 23.37
C GLU A 106 1.07 -6.08 23.38
N ARG A 107 2.37 -6.39 23.56
CA ARG A 107 3.43 -5.40 23.45
C ARG A 107 3.49 -4.78 22.06
N ALA A 108 3.34 -5.58 21.00
CA ALA A 108 3.33 -5.04 19.64
C ALA A 108 2.24 -3.96 19.44
N ALA A 109 1.02 -4.20 19.92
CA ALA A 109 -0.08 -3.24 19.83
C ALA A 109 0.21 -1.96 20.64
N LEU A 110 0.81 -2.07 21.83
CA LEU A 110 1.21 -0.91 22.62
C LEU A 110 2.28 -0.07 21.91
N GLU A 111 3.31 -0.72 21.37
CA GLU A 111 4.39 -0.05 20.63
C GLU A 111 3.89 0.60 19.31
N MET A 112 2.83 0.04 18.69
CA MET A 112 2.17 0.70 17.55
C MET A 112 1.56 2.05 17.96
N LEU A 113 0.89 2.10 19.11
CA LEU A 113 0.20 3.29 19.61
C LEU A 113 1.17 4.31 20.22
N ASP A 114 2.29 3.86 20.80
CA ASP A 114 3.37 4.75 21.25
C ASP A 114 4.28 5.17 20.10
N SER A 115 3.70 5.78 19.07
CA SER A 115 4.45 6.21 17.90
C SER A 115 3.97 7.55 17.37
N ARG A 116 4.86 8.26 16.66
CA ARG A 116 4.46 9.48 15.93
C ARG A 116 3.41 9.16 14.86
N TRP A 117 3.48 7.98 14.26
CA TRP A 117 2.52 7.51 13.28
C TRP A 117 1.10 7.45 13.86
N ALA A 118 0.94 6.90 15.07
CA ALA A 118 -0.36 6.87 15.75
C ALA A 118 -0.92 8.28 16.02
N ARG A 119 -0.06 9.27 16.27
CA ARG A 119 -0.50 10.67 16.41
C ARG A 119 -0.93 11.30 15.08
N GLN A 120 -0.42 10.82 13.95
CA GLN A 120 -0.74 11.32 12.61
C GLN A 120 -2.01 10.69 12.04
N VAL A 121 -2.27 9.41 12.34
CA VAL A 121 -3.43 8.65 11.86
C VAL A 121 -4.11 7.89 13.02
N PRO A 122 -4.69 8.60 14.01
CA PRO A 122 -5.12 8.01 15.28
C PRO A 122 -6.17 6.91 15.13
N GLU A 123 -7.19 7.12 14.30
CA GLU A 123 -8.26 6.13 14.09
C GLU A 123 -7.70 4.84 13.48
N ARG A 124 -6.95 4.95 12.38
CA ARG A 124 -6.28 3.82 11.72
C ARG A 124 -5.33 3.09 12.66
N ALA A 125 -4.56 3.83 13.46
CA ALA A 125 -3.61 3.22 14.38
C ALA A 125 -4.30 2.42 15.48
N GLN A 126 -5.42 2.93 16.03
CA GLN A 126 -6.23 2.22 17.02
C GLN A 126 -6.84 0.94 16.45
N GLU A 127 -7.45 1.01 15.26
CA GLU A 127 -8.03 -0.15 14.58
C GLU A 127 -6.99 -1.25 14.34
N LEU A 128 -5.84 -0.88 13.79
CA LEU A 128 -4.78 -1.83 13.48
C LEU A 128 -4.09 -2.39 14.72
N ALA A 129 -3.96 -1.60 15.79
CA ALA A 129 -3.45 -2.09 17.07
C ALA A 129 -4.41 -3.11 17.68
N GLN A 130 -5.72 -2.86 17.61
CA GLN A 130 -6.74 -3.82 18.05
C GLN A 130 -6.72 -5.09 17.20
N GLN A 131 -6.52 -4.98 15.89
CA GLN A 131 -6.34 -6.13 15.00
C GLN A 131 -5.06 -6.91 15.33
N MET A 132 -3.95 -6.24 15.63
CA MET A 132 -2.69 -6.87 16.00
C MET A 132 -2.87 -7.67 17.30
N LEU A 133 -3.48 -7.05 18.31
CA LEU A 133 -3.76 -7.65 19.61
C LEU A 133 -4.66 -8.89 19.46
N SER A 134 -5.86 -8.70 18.92
CA SER A 134 -6.89 -9.74 18.82
C SER A 134 -6.57 -10.84 17.80
N GLY A 135 -5.80 -10.51 16.76
CA GLY A 135 -5.64 -11.38 15.60
C GLY A 135 -6.92 -11.57 14.78
N GLN A 136 -7.90 -10.66 14.91
CA GLN A 136 -9.17 -10.70 14.19
C GLN A 136 -9.29 -9.48 13.27
N TRP A 137 -9.83 -9.69 12.07
CA TRP A 137 -10.14 -8.61 11.14
C TRP A 137 -11.06 -7.59 11.78
N GLN A 138 -10.66 -6.32 11.74
CA GLN A 138 -11.56 -5.21 12.07
C GLN A 138 -12.26 -4.81 10.77
N SER A 139 -13.59 -4.78 10.81
CA SER A 139 -14.48 -4.50 9.68
C SER A 139 -15.15 -3.15 9.84
#